data_AF-A0A1H3BQJ8-F1
#
_entry.id   AF-A0A1H3BQJ8-F1
#
_cell.length_a   1.000
_cell.length_b   1.000
_cell.length_c   1.000
_cell.angle_alpha   90.00
_cell.angle_beta   90.00
_cell.angle_gamma   90.00
#
_symmetry.space_group_name_H-M   'P 1'
#
loop_
_entity.id
_entity.type
_entity.pdbx_description
1 polymer ?
#
loop_
_entity_poly.entity_id
_entity_poly.type
_entity_poly.pdbx_seq_one_letter_code
_entity_poly.pdbx_strand_id
1 'polypeptide(L)' 'MAFLASHPEVGAVVPGSVGCRKVRWSQDGRGKSGAVRIIYTTQLACGALVALLIYGKGATENIPAHILNKIAKDMNHATH' A
#
# COMPACT_ATOMS: atom_id res chain seq x y z
N MET A 1 -2.67 1.77 10.95
CA MET A 1 -3.67 1.96 9.88
C MET A 1 -4.50 3.23 10.06
N ALA A 2 -4.85 3.67 11.27
CA ALA A 2 -5.62 4.91 11.50
C ALA A 2 -5.07 6.14 10.75
N PHE A 3 -3.75 6.37 10.77
CA PHE A 3 -3.15 7.51 10.05
C PHE A 3 -3.35 7.46 8.53
N LEU A 4 -3.19 6.28 7.91
CA LEU A 4 -3.38 6.14 6.46
C LEU A 4 -4.85 6.26 6.08
N ALA A 5 -5.76 5.79 6.93
CA ALA A 5 -7.19 5.96 6.71
C ALA A 5 -7.61 7.43 6.78
N SER A 6 -6.99 8.24 7.65
CA SER A 6 -7.26 9.68 7.74
C SER A 6 -6.50 10.54 6.72
N HIS A 7 -5.40 10.04 6.15
CA HIS A 7 -4.59 10.72 5.14
C HIS A 7 -4.29 9.80 3.95
N PRO A 8 -5.31 9.36 3.20
CA PRO A 8 -5.14 8.37 2.12
C PRO A 8 -4.21 8.84 1.01
N GLU A 9 -4.05 10.15 0.81
CA GLU A 9 -3.21 10.76 -0.21
C GLU A 9 -1.70 10.81 0.11
N VAL A 10 -1.28 10.52 1.35
CA VAL A 10 0.14 10.63 1.78
C VAL A 10 1.08 9.69 1.01
N GLY A 11 0.54 8.59 0.47
CA GLY A 11 1.26 7.69 -0.40
C GLY A 11 1.34 8.21 -1.83
N ALA A 12 2.52 8.08 -2.44
CA ALA A 12 2.70 8.36 -3.86
C ALA A 12 1.93 7.33 -4.70
N VAL A 13 1.23 7.79 -5.74
CA VAL A 13 0.56 6.92 -6.70
C VAL A 13 1.59 6.00 -7.36
N VAL A 14 1.28 4.71 -7.46
CA VAL A 14 2.11 3.77 -8.22
C VAL A 14 1.69 3.85 -9.69
N PRO A 15 2.55 4.32 -10.61
CA PRO A 15 2.18 4.48 -12.01
C PRO A 15 1.77 3.15 -12.66
N GLY A 16 0.75 3.18 -13.51
CA GLY A 16 0.21 1.99 -14.17
C GLY A 16 -0.63 1.07 -13.27
N SER A 17 -0.80 1.40 -11.99
CA SER A 17 -1.71 0.69 -11.09
C SER A 17 -3.10 1.31 -11.11
N VAL A 18 -4.13 0.51 -10.82
CA VAL A 18 -5.52 0.96 -10.70
C VAL A 18 -5.74 1.50 -9.28
N GLY A 19 -5.17 2.67 -9.00
CA GLY A 19 -5.41 3.39 -7.74
C GLY A 19 -4.61 2.91 -6.52
N CYS A 20 -3.51 2.17 -6.73
CA CYS A 20 -2.60 1.81 -5.65
C CYS A 20 -1.65 2.97 -5.31
N ARG A 21 -1.35 3.12 -4.02
CA ARG A 21 -0.41 4.09 -3.48
C ARG A 21 0.64 3.41 -2.63
N LYS A 22 1.83 4.03 -2.56
CA LYS A 22 2.98 3.54 -1.82
C LYS A 22 3.47 4.60 -0.85
N VAL A 23 3.56 4.24 0.43
CA VAL A 23 4.18 5.07 1.46
C VAL A 23 5.43 4.39 2.00
N ARG A 24 6.50 5.17 2.22
CA ARG A 24 7.69 4.73 2.95
C ARG A 24 7.45 5.09 4.41
N TRP A 25 7.39 4.10 5.27
CA TRP A 25 7.05 4.26 6.68
C TRP A 25 8.24 3.90 7.55
N SER A 26 8.62 4.80 8.44
CA SER A 26 9.59 4.53 9.51
C SER A 26 8.95 4.84 10.84
N GLN A 27 9.15 3.97 11.83
CA GLN A 27 8.72 4.23 13.19
C GLN A 27 9.88 4.89 13.95
N ASP A 28 9.61 5.99 14.65
CA ASP A 28 10.60 6.65 15.50
C ASP A 28 11.13 5.69 16.55
N GLY A 29 12.44 5.78 16.83
CA GLY A 29 13.14 4.90 17.77
C GLY A 29 13.53 3.53 17.22
N ARG A 30 13.02 3.10 16.06
CA ARG A 30 13.60 1.97 15.33
C ARG A 30 14.62 2.50 14.32
N GLY A 31 15.86 2.01 14.41
CA GLY A 31 16.92 2.34 13.45
C GLY A 31 16.58 1.93 12.01
N LYS A 32 17.55 1.97 11.10
CA LYS A 32 17.35 1.71 9.65
C LYS A 32 16.59 0.41 9.32
N SER A 33 16.60 -0.60 10.20
CA SER A 33 15.87 -1.87 10.08
C SER A 33 14.36 -1.79 10.32
N GLY A 34 13.86 -0.72 10.95
CA GLY A 34 12.43 -0.53 11.22
C GLY A 34 11.63 0.12 10.08
N ALA A 35 12.29 0.49 8.98
CA ALA A 35 11.64 1.13 7.85
C ALA A 35 10.99 0.09 6.92
N VAL A 36 9.71 0.29 6.62
CA VAL A 36 8.91 -0.55 5.73
C VAL A 36 8.29 0.27 4.60
N ARG A 37 7.86 -0.41 3.55
CA ARG A 37 7.02 0.16 2.49
C ARG A 37 5.65 -0.48 2.58
N ILE A 38 4.63 0.34 2.56
CA ILE A 38 3.23 -0.08 2.61
C ILE A 38 2.61 0.28 1.27
N ILE A 39 1.98 -0.70 0.61
CA ILE A 39 1.18 -0.48 -0.60
C ILE A 39 -0.28 -0.68 -0.25
N TYR A 40 -1.13 0.27 -0.62
CA TYR A 40 -2.55 0.27 -0.30
C TYR A 40 -3.40 0.86 -1.42
N THR A 41 -4.70 0.54 -1.44
CA THR A 41 -5.68 1.11 -2.37
C THR A 41 -6.38 2.31 -1.73
N THR A 42 -6.76 3.31 -2.54
CA THR A 42 -7.51 4.49 -2.06
C THR A 42 -8.94 4.58 -2.59
N GLN A 43 -9.32 3.68 -3.50
CA GLN A 43 -10.60 3.67 -4.17
C GLN A 43 -11.20 2.27 -4.06
N LEU A 44 -11.82 1.98 -2.93
CA LEU A 44 -12.83 0.94 -2.88
C LEU A 44 -14.19 1.63 -2.84
N ALA A 45 -15.18 1.04 -3.51
CA ALA A 45 -16.54 1.59 -3.60
C ALA A 45 -17.17 1.91 -2.23
N CYS A 46 -16.67 1.27 -1.18
CA CYS A 46 -17.13 1.43 0.21
C CYS A 46 -16.33 2.48 1.01
N GLY A 47 -15.41 3.24 0.38
CA GLY A 47 -14.56 4.22 1.08
C GLY A 47 -13.47 3.59 1.98
N ALA A 48 -13.22 2.30 1.86
CA ALA A 48 -12.23 1.58 2.66
C ALA A 48 -10.83 1.66 2.03
N LEU A 49 -9.81 1.85 2.87
CA LEU A 49 -8.41 1.70 2.51
C LEU A 49 -7.99 0.25 2.79
N VAL A 50 -7.54 -0.47 1.75
CA VAL A 50 -7.02 -1.83 1.92
C VAL A 50 -5.52 -1.82 1.72
N ALA A 51 -4.79 -2.21 2.77
CA ALA A 51 -3.36 -2.46 2.67
C ALA A 51 -3.13 -3.80 1.96
N LEU A 52 -2.48 -3.75 0.80
CA LEU A 52 -2.19 -4.92 -0.03
C LEU A 52 -0.92 -5.63 0.43
N LEU A 53 0.14 -4.86 0.74
CA LEU A 53 1.47 -5.38 1.02
C LEU A 53 2.22 -4.50 2.02
N ILE A 54 3.00 -5.13 2.90
CA ILE A 54 3.97 -4.48 3.78
C ILE A 54 5.30 -5.23 3.64
N TYR A 55 6.39 -4.53 3.33
CA TYR A 55 7.70 -5.15 3.19
C TYR A 55 8.85 -4.24 3.65
N GLY A 56 9.91 -4.86 4.17
CA GLY A 56 11.07 -4.16 4.71
C GLY A 56 11.89 -3.44 3.64
N LYS A 57 12.65 -2.43 4.09
CA LYS A 57 13.70 -1.80 3.28
C LYS A 57 14.74 -2.86 2.86
N GLY A 58 14.89 -3.07 1.56
CA GLY A 58 15.84 -4.04 0.98
C GLY A 58 15.20 -5.32 0.44
N ALA A 59 13.96 -5.64 0.81
CA ALA A 59 13.26 -6.82 0.28
C ALA A 59 12.94 -6.67 -1.22
N THR A 60 12.56 -5.46 -1.63
CA THR A 60 12.36 -5.07 -3.03
C THR A 60 12.29 -3.55 -3.14
N GLU A 61 12.58 -2.98 -4.31
CA GLU A 61 12.43 -1.54 -4.57
C GLU A 61 11.04 -1.20 -5.11
N ASN A 62 10.52 -2.03 -6.01
CA ASN A 62 9.24 -1.81 -6.65
C ASN A 62 8.50 -3.13 -6.90
N ILE A 63 7.20 -3.13 -6.63
CA ILE A 63 6.31 -4.18 -7.07
C ILE A 63 5.70 -3.73 -8.40
N PRO A 64 5.75 -4.55 -9.47
CA PRO A 64 5.16 -4.19 -10.75
C PRO A 64 3.66 -3.92 -10.62
N ALA A 65 3.17 -2.91 -11.34
CA ALA A 65 1.77 -2.49 -11.24
C ALA A 65 0.77 -3.59 -11.62
N HIS A 66 1.08 -4.43 -12.61
CA HIS A 66 0.22 -5.55 -13.00
C HIS A 66 0.02 -6.57 -11.86
N ILE A 67 1.05 -6.79 -11.02
CA ILE A 67 0.96 -7.65 -9.84
C ILE A 67 0.06 -7.00 -8.79
N LEU A 68 0.24 -5.70 -8.54
CA LEU A 68 -0.61 -4.96 -7.60
C LEU A 68 -2.08 -4.98 -8.01
N ASN A 69 -2.37 -4.81 -9.30
CA ASN A 69 -3.72 -4.85 -9.83
C ASN A 69 -4.34 -6.24 -9.68
N LYS A 70 -3.56 -7.31 -9.87
CA LYS A 70 -4.02 -8.68 -9.66
C LYS A 70 -4.39 -8.91 -8.19
N ILE A 71 -3.49 -8.56 -7.27
CA ILE A 71 -3.75 -8.67 -5.82
C ILE A 71 -4.98 -7.85 -5.42
N ALA A 72 -5.08 -6.60 -5.88
CA ALA A 72 -6.23 -5.75 -5.58
C ALA A 72 -7.55 -6.34 -6.10
N LYS A 73 -7.55 -6.92 -7.30
CA LYS A 73 -8.72 -7.59 -7.88
C LYS A 73 -9.13 -8.81 -7.05
N ASP A 74 -8.17 -9.65 -6.66
CA ASP A 74 -8.41 -10.84 -5.85
C ASP A 74 -8.97 -10.46 -4.47
N MET A 75 -8.45 -9.40 -3.85
CA MET A 75 -8.95 -8.87 -2.58
C MET A 75 -10.37 -8.29 -2.68
N ASN A 76 -10.72 -7.67 -3.81
CA ASN A 76 -12.08 -7.17 -4.04
C ASN A 76 -13.09 -8.31 -4.25
N HIS A 77 -12.66 -9.42 -4.87
CA HIS A 77 -13.47 -10.63 -5.00
C HIS A 77 -13.74 -11.34 -3.66
N ALA A 78 -12.84 -11.19 -2.68
CA ALA A 78 -13.01 -11.77 -1.35
C ALA A 78 -14.03 -11.04 -0.45
N THR A 79 -14.64 -9.95 -0.94
CA THR A 79 -15.61 -9.13 -0.19
C THR A 79 -17.07 -9.43 -0.60
N HIS A 80 -17.33 -10.57 -1.24
CA HIS A 80 -18.67 -11.05 -1.59
C HIS A 80 -19.09 -12.26 -0.75
#